data_AF-A0A2N2TAZ0-F1
#
_entry.id   AF-A0A2N2TAZ0-F1
#
_cell.length_a   1.000
_cell.length_b   1.000
_cell.length_c   1.000
_cell.angle_alpha   90.00
_cell.angle_beta   90.00
_cell.angle_gamma   90.00
#
_symmetry.space_group_name_H-M   'P 1'
#
loop_
_entity.id
_entity.type
_entity.pdbx_description
1 polymer ?
#
loop_
_entity_poly.entity_id
_entity_poly.type
_entity_poly.pdbx_seq_one_letter_code
_entity_poly.pdbx_strand_id
1 'polypeptide(L)'
;MPDGYAIAIQKAIEASRPDPELHVDEHAEEFMVLPKSGPTKGGKFKFERSYPARRPHQVLSPGHPCRRVVARVASQMWKTQTALNWIAALIHRRPRNILALEPT
;
A
#
# COMPACT_ATOMS: atom_id res chain seq x y z
N MET A 1 -26.69 -7.44 29.49
CA MET A 1 -25.43 -7.89 28.89
C MET A 1 -25.74 -8.33 27.48
N PRO A 2 -24.97 -7.96 26.45
CA PRO A 2 -25.21 -8.47 25.12
C PRO A 2 -25.00 -9.99 25.11
N ASP A 3 -25.91 -10.71 24.44
CA ASP A 3 -25.89 -12.16 24.35
C ASP A 3 -24.57 -12.63 23.70
N GLY A 4 -23.80 -13.45 24.43
CA GLY A 4 -22.52 -13.96 23.96
C GLY A 4 -22.64 -14.83 22.71
N TYR A 5 -23.78 -15.53 22.55
CA TYR A 5 -24.07 -16.30 21.35
C TYR A 5 -24.24 -15.40 20.13
N ALA A 6 -25.02 -14.31 20.27
CA ALA A 6 -25.20 -13.32 19.19
C ALA A 6 -23.87 -12.68 18.76
N ILE A 7 -23.00 -12.32 19.72
CA ILE A 7 -21.66 -11.78 19.42
C ILE A 7 -20.80 -12.80 18.67
N ALA A 8 -20.82 -14.07 19.10
CA ALA A 8 -20.01 -15.12 18.48
C ALA A 8 -20.43 -15.37 17.01
N ILE A 9 -21.73 -15.45 16.76
CA ILE A 9 -22.28 -15.60 15.40
C ILE A 9 -21.96 -14.37 14.55
N GLN A 10 -22.14 -13.16 15.07
CA GLN A 10 -21.85 -11.93 14.32
C GLN A 10 -20.36 -11.85 13.93
N LYS A 11 -19.45 -12.19 14.86
CA LYS A 11 -18.01 -12.21 14.57
C LYS A 11 -17.63 -13.30 13.59
N ALA A 12 -18.27 -14.47 13.65
CA ALA A 12 -18.06 -15.54 12.68
C ALA A 12 -18.52 -15.11 11.26
N ILE A 13 -19.63 -14.39 11.15
CA ILE A 13 -20.12 -13.82 9.88
C ILE A 13 -19.19 -12.72 9.36
N GLU A 14 -18.68 -11.85 10.24
CA GLU A 14 -17.72 -10.81 9.85
C GLU A 14 -16.41 -11.42 9.36
N ALA A 15 -15.90 -12.45 10.06
CA ALA A 15 -14.65 -13.12 9.74
C ALA A 15 -14.74 -14.05 8.51
N SER A 16 -15.94 -14.49 8.13
CA SER A 16 -16.13 -15.32 6.92
C SER A 16 -16.11 -14.51 5.62
N ARG A 17 -16.09 -13.17 5.71
CA ARG A 17 -15.99 -12.31 4.51
C ARG A 17 -14.61 -12.45 3.89
N PRO A 18 -14.50 -12.46 2.55
CA PRO A 18 -13.21 -12.40 1.89
C PRO A 18 -12.41 -11.17 2.32
N ASP A 19 -11.09 -11.32 2.37
CA ASP A 19 -10.22 -10.16 2.57
C ASP A 19 -10.51 -9.08 1.52
N PRO A 20 -10.56 -7.81 1.92
CA PRO A 20 -10.78 -6.72 0.98
C PRO A 20 -9.66 -6.69 -0.07
N GLU A 21 -10.00 -6.20 -1.25
CA GLU A 21 -9.02 -6.02 -2.32
C GLU A 21 -7.91 -5.07 -1.88
N LEU A 22 -6.65 -5.44 -2.17
CA LEU A 22 -5.50 -4.62 -1.82
C LEU A 22 -5.35 -3.47 -2.81
N HIS A 23 -5.67 -2.26 -2.38
CA HIS A 23 -5.32 -1.03 -3.09
C HIS A 23 -4.05 -0.40 -2.47
N VAL A 24 -2.99 -0.34 -3.27
CA VAL A 24 -1.65 0.06 -2.79
C VAL A 24 -1.59 1.55 -2.43
N ASP A 25 -2.37 2.40 -3.11
CA ASP A 25 -2.49 3.81 -2.79
C ASP A 25 -3.20 4.04 -1.46
N GLU A 26 -4.34 3.40 -1.25
CA GLU A 26 -5.09 3.50 0.02
C GLU A 26 -4.26 2.95 1.18
N HIS A 27 -3.61 1.80 0.98
CA HIS A 27 -2.69 1.21 1.95
C HIS A 27 -1.57 2.18 2.34
N ALA A 28 -0.98 2.87 1.37
CA ALA A 28 0.09 3.82 1.63
C ALA A 28 -0.40 5.01 2.47
N GLU A 29 -1.57 5.58 2.17
CA GLU A 29 -2.12 6.68 2.97
C GLU A 29 -2.63 6.23 4.35
N GLU A 30 -2.98 4.95 4.51
CA GLU A 30 -3.41 4.38 5.78
C GLU A 30 -2.23 4.08 6.72
N PHE A 31 -1.22 3.35 6.24
CA PHE A 31 -0.19 2.74 7.08
C PHE A 31 1.20 3.38 6.99
N MET A 32 1.54 4.07 5.90
CA MET A 32 2.91 4.55 5.70
C MET A 32 3.18 5.82 6.51
N VAL A 33 4.29 5.81 7.27
CA VAL A 33 4.77 6.94 8.06
C VAL A 33 6.20 7.30 7.63
N LEU A 34 6.38 8.55 7.22
CA LEU A 34 7.66 9.09 6.78
C LEU A 34 8.52 9.54 7.98
N PRO A 35 9.82 9.25 7.97
CA PRO A 35 10.73 9.69 9.02
C PRO A 35 10.88 11.23 9.03
N LYS A 36 11.14 11.79 10.22
CA LYS A 36 11.35 13.24 10.38
C LYS A 36 12.66 13.75 9.78
N SER A 37 13.65 12.88 9.63
CA SER A 37 14.98 13.18 9.06
C SER A 37 14.99 13.20 7.53
N GLY A 38 13.86 12.89 6.88
CA GLY A 38 13.77 12.87 5.42
C GLY A 38 13.65 14.27 4.79
N PRO A 39 13.79 14.35 3.46
CA PRO A 39 13.68 15.61 2.71
C PRO A 39 12.26 16.20 2.69
N THR A 40 11.25 15.40 3.07
CA THR A 40 9.85 15.83 3.15
C THR A 40 9.42 15.92 4.62
N LYS A 41 8.49 16.81 4.93
CA LYS A 41 7.84 16.89 6.25
C LYS A 41 7.35 15.50 6.67
N GLY A 42 7.98 14.95 7.71
CA GLY A 42 7.66 13.63 8.25
C GLY A 42 6.22 13.49 8.75
N GLY A 43 5.86 12.27 9.12
CA GLY A 43 4.50 11.89 9.50
C GLY A 43 3.78 11.09 8.42
N LYS A 44 2.45 11.04 8.49
CA LYS A 44 1.65 10.18 7.60
C LYS A 44 1.87 10.53 6.12
N PHE A 45 2.10 9.52 5.29
CA PHE A 45 2.18 9.67 3.85
C PHE A 45 0.85 10.17 3.29
N LYS A 46 0.90 11.13 2.35
CA LYS A 46 -0.27 11.68 1.66
C LYS A 46 0.07 11.98 0.21
N PHE A 47 -0.79 11.57 -0.72
CA PHE A 47 -0.58 11.83 -2.14
C PHE A 47 -0.75 13.30 -2.53
N GLU A 48 -1.43 14.12 -1.72
CA GLU A 48 -1.48 15.58 -1.92
C GLU A 48 -0.08 16.21 -2.06
N ARG A 49 0.93 15.63 -1.41
CA ARG A 49 2.33 16.09 -1.45
C ARG A 49 3.16 15.42 -2.56
N SER A 50 2.58 14.44 -3.25
CA SER A 50 3.25 13.63 -4.27
C SER A 50 2.23 13.20 -5.33
N TYR A 51 1.47 14.17 -5.85
CA TYR A 51 0.30 13.93 -6.71
C TYR A 51 0.58 12.98 -7.88
N PRO A 52 1.70 13.10 -8.63
CA PRO A 52 1.97 12.20 -9.74
C PRO A 52 2.23 10.74 -9.34
N ALA A 53 2.47 10.46 -8.05
CA ALA A 53 2.76 9.13 -7.56
C ALA A 53 1.51 8.25 -7.39
N ARG A 54 0.31 8.84 -7.26
CA ARG A 54 -0.92 8.07 -6.95
C ARG A 54 -1.26 7.06 -8.04
N ARG A 55 -1.23 7.48 -9.31
CA ARG A 55 -1.56 6.60 -10.43
C ARG A 55 -0.64 5.36 -10.51
N PRO A 56 0.70 5.50 -10.39
CA PRO A 56 1.59 4.36 -10.26
C PRO A 56 1.20 3.36 -9.17
N HIS A 57 0.81 3.83 -7.98
CA HIS A 57 0.38 2.93 -6.90
C HIS A 57 -0.90 2.17 -7.28
N GLN A 58 -1.89 2.84 -7.87
CA GLN A 58 -3.12 2.21 -8.35
C GLN A 58 -2.86 1.12 -9.38
N VAL A 59 -1.93 1.36 -10.31
CA VAL A 59 -1.57 0.40 -11.36
C VAL A 59 -0.76 -0.78 -10.80
N LEU A 60 -0.04 -0.58 -9.69
CA LEU A 60 0.70 -1.62 -8.98
C LEU A 60 -0.18 -2.50 -8.08
N SER A 61 -1.44 -2.11 -7.84
CA SER A 61 -2.40 -2.90 -7.07
C SER A 61 -2.66 -4.25 -7.73
N PRO A 62 -2.74 -5.37 -6.98
CA PRO A 62 -2.93 -6.71 -7.55
C PRO A 62 -4.16 -6.90 -8.44
N GLY A 63 -5.22 -6.12 -8.18
CA GLY A 63 -6.44 -6.10 -8.99
C GLY A 63 -6.28 -5.51 -10.39
N HIS A 64 -5.24 -4.70 -10.61
CA HIS A 64 -5.04 -4.06 -11.90
C HIS A 64 -4.61 -5.10 -12.95
N PRO A 65 -5.15 -5.06 -14.19
CA PRO A 65 -4.80 -6.00 -15.25
C PRO A 65 -3.35 -5.88 -15.74
N CYS A 66 -2.62 -4.83 -15.33
CA CYS A 66 -1.24 -4.61 -15.77
C CYS A 66 -0.29 -5.63 -15.15
N ARG A 67 0.48 -6.30 -16.01
CA ARG A 67 1.53 -7.24 -15.58
C ARG A 67 2.92 -6.62 -15.50
N ARG A 68 3.13 -5.53 -16.24
CA ARG A 68 4.38 -4.78 -16.29
C ARG A 68 4.08 -3.30 -16.19
N VAL A 69 4.72 -2.64 -15.24
CA VAL A 69 4.60 -1.20 -15.02
C VAL A 69 5.96 -0.58 -15.30
N VAL A 70 6.01 0.37 -16.23
CA VAL A 70 7.23 1.10 -16.59
C VAL A 70 6.95 2.58 -16.38
N ALA A 71 7.77 3.23 -15.56
CA ALA A 71 7.66 4.65 -15.28
C ALA A 71 8.95 5.37 -15.71
N ARG A 72 8.83 6.34 -16.62
CA ARG A 72 9.91 7.29 -16.93
C ARG A 72 9.72 8.51 -16.04
N VAL A 73 10.61 8.70 -15.07
CA VAL A 73 10.44 9.68 -14.00
C VAL A 73 11.75 10.43 -13.77
N ALA A 74 11.68 11.75 -13.68
CA ALA A 74 12.85 12.61 -13.45
C ALA A 74 13.55 12.31 -12.10
N SER A 75 14.78 12.79 -11.95
CA SER A 75 15.57 12.60 -10.72
C SER A 75 14.87 13.20 -9.49
N GLN A 76 15.17 12.66 -8.30
CA GLN A 76 14.68 13.15 -7.00
C GLN A 76 13.15 13.22 -6.83
N MET A 77 12.42 12.42 -7.59
CA MET A 77 10.97 12.28 -7.45
C MET A 77 10.57 11.07 -6.57
N TRP A 78 9.28 10.78 -6.53
CA TRP A 78 8.59 9.76 -5.72
C TRP A 78 8.97 8.28 -5.96
N LYS A 79 9.98 7.98 -6.78
CA LYS A 79 10.31 6.62 -7.27
C LYS A 79 10.53 5.64 -6.12
N THR A 80 11.48 5.96 -5.24
CA THR A 80 11.84 5.09 -4.11
C THR A 80 10.67 4.90 -3.16
N GLN A 81 9.97 5.98 -2.81
CA GLN A 81 8.81 5.90 -1.91
C GLN A 81 7.69 5.03 -2.48
N THR A 82 7.45 5.09 -3.80
CA THR A 82 6.46 4.25 -4.47
C THR A 82 6.80 2.77 -4.41
N ALA A 83 8.08 2.43 -4.65
CA ALA A 83 8.54 1.05 -4.51
C ALA A 83 8.38 0.55 -3.07
N LEU A 84 8.76 1.36 -2.06
CA LEU A 84 8.60 1.00 -0.65
C LEU A 84 7.14 0.81 -0.25
N ASN A 85 6.24 1.71 -0.66
CA ASN A 85 4.80 1.60 -0.39
C ASN A 85 4.22 0.31 -0.98
N TRP A 86 4.61 -0.03 -2.21
CA TRP A 86 4.17 -1.26 -2.86
C TRP A 86 4.68 -2.52 -2.16
N ILE A 87 5.98 -2.56 -1.83
CA ILE A 87 6.59 -3.70 -1.11
C ILE A 87 5.93 -3.88 0.26
N ALA A 88 5.70 -2.79 1.01
CA ALA A 88 5.02 -2.84 2.30
C ALA A 88 3.59 -3.38 2.19
N ALA A 89 2.83 -2.92 1.18
CA ALA A 89 1.48 -3.39 0.92
C ALA A 89 1.44 -4.89 0.61
N LEU A 90 2.39 -5.38 -0.19
CA LEU A 90 2.52 -6.80 -0.49
C LEU A 90 2.88 -7.60 0.77
N ILE A 91 3.87 -7.18 1.56
CA ILE A 91 4.27 -7.89 2.79
C ILE A 91 3.09 -8.01 3.75
N HIS A 92 2.31 -6.94 3.93
CA HIS A 92 1.20 -6.94 4.88
C HIS A 92 0.04 -7.85 4.43
N ARG A 93 -0.43 -7.75 3.17
CA ARG A 93 -1.69 -8.40 2.77
C ARG A 93 -1.56 -9.53 1.76
N ARG A 94 -0.46 -9.59 1.01
CA ARG A 94 -0.26 -10.56 -0.09
C ARG A 94 1.22 -10.95 -0.22
N PRO A 95 1.81 -11.62 0.78
CA PRO A 95 3.24 -11.92 0.80
C PRO A 95 3.63 -12.73 -0.43
N ARG A 96 4.67 -12.25 -1.13
CA ARG A 96 5.23 -12.85 -2.35
C ARG A 96 6.73 -12.65 -2.35
N ASN A 97 7.44 -13.44 -3.15
CA ASN A 97 8.86 -13.24 -3.38
C ASN A 97 9.07 -11.96 -4.20
N ILE A 98 9.97 -11.08 -3.73
CA ILE A 98 10.29 -9.80 -4.35
C ILE A 98 11.79 -9.80 -4.66
N LEU A 99 12.13 -9.53 -5.92
CA LEU A 99 13.49 -9.25 -6.34
C LEU A 99 13.60 -7.75 -6.63
N ALA A 100 14.30 -7.02 -5.77
CA ALA A 100 14.61 -5.60 -5.96
C ALA A 100 16.06 -5.47 -6.44
N LEU A 101 16.25 -4.87 -7.62
CA LEU A 101 17.55 -4.65 -8.24
C LEU A 101 17.81 -3.15 -8.35
N GLU A 102 18.95 -2.71 -7.84
CA GLU A 102 19.45 -1.34 -7.98
C GLU A 102 20.79 -1.38 -8.71
N PRO A 103 21.05 -0.47 -9.67
CA PRO A 103 22.39 -0.33 -10.23
C PRO A 103 23.39 0.11 -9.14
N THR A 104 24.58 -0.49 -9.14
CA THR A 104 25.74 -0.10 -8.30
C THR A 104 26.52 1.05 -8.89
#